data_AF-A0A537PIY5-F1
#
_entry.id   AF-A0A537PIY5-F1
#
_cell.length_a   1.000
_cell.length_b   1.000
_cell.length_c   1.000
_cell.angle_alpha   90.00
_cell.angle_beta   90.00
_cell.angle_gamma   90.00
#
_symmetry.space_group_name_H-M   'P 1'
#
loop_
_entity.id
_entity.type
_entity.pdbx_description
1 polymer ?
#
loop_
_entity_poly.entity_id
_entity_poly.type
_entity_poly.pdbx_seq_one_letter_code
_entity_poly.pdbx_strand_id
1 'polypeptide(L)'
;IFLRDESGRRPVFGGAEKFQRDPHWRDNLLFYEYFHGDNGAGIGASHQTGWTGVIAGLIDIFGKLDAETFLRGGRGAVFGREIETA
;
A
#
# COMPACT_ATOMS: atom_id res chain seq x y z
N ILE A 1 0.49 -5.55 -6.79
CA ILE A 1 1.54 -5.73 -5.76
C ILE A 1 0.98 -6.38 -4.50
N PHE A 2 0.09 -5.70 -3.75
CA PHE A 2 -0.36 -6.20 -2.44
C PHE A 2 -1.59 -7.10 -2.51
N LEU A 3 -2.48 -6.95 -3.50
CA LEU A 3 -3.67 -7.78 -3.63
C LEU A 3 -3.34 -9.19 -4.13
N ARG A 4 -4.22 -10.14 -3.81
CA ARG A 4 -4.15 -11.48 -4.39
C ARG A 4 -4.57 -11.41 -5.85
N ASP A 5 -3.89 -12.17 -6.69
CA ASP A 5 -4.27 -12.40 -8.08
C ASP A 5 -5.31 -13.55 -8.19
N GLU A 6 -5.64 -13.91 -9.43
CA GLU A 6 -6.57 -15.00 -9.75
C GLU A 6 -6.12 -16.37 -9.21
N SER A 7 -4.81 -16.56 -9.02
CA SER A 7 -4.22 -17.77 -8.42
C SER A 7 -4.20 -17.72 -6.88
N GLY A 8 -4.71 -16.63 -6.29
CA GLY A 8 -4.73 -16.40 -4.86
C GLY A 8 -3.38 -15.96 -4.28
N ARG A 9 -2.38 -15.66 -5.12
CA ARG A 9 -1.03 -15.27 -4.73
C ARG A 9 -0.87 -13.75 -4.69
N ARG A 10 -0.05 -13.24 -3.79
CA ARG A 10 0.30 -11.81 -3.74
C ARG A 10 1.65 -11.59 -4.43
N PRO A 11 1.76 -10.69 -5.42
CA PRO A 11 3.02 -10.37 -6.06
C PRO A 11 4.14 -9.96 -5.08
N VAL A 12 3.80 -9.20 -4.03
CA VAL A 12 4.76 -8.74 -3.01
C VAL A 12 5.56 -9.86 -2.34
N PHE A 13 5.01 -11.07 -2.23
CA PHE A 13 5.71 -12.22 -1.65
C PHE A 13 6.57 -13.00 -2.67
N GLY A 14 6.47 -12.68 -3.96
CA GLY A 14 7.21 -13.35 -5.02
C GLY A 14 7.15 -14.88 -4.92
N GLY A 15 8.31 -15.51 -4.92
CA GLY A 15 8.47 -16.97 -4.78
C GLY A 15 8.43 -17.51 -3.34
N ALA A 16 8.23 -16.67 -2.32
CA ALA A 16 8.25 -17.11 -0.93
C ALA A 16 6.95 -17.87 -0.56
N GLU A 17 6.90 -19.17 -0.84
CA GLU A 17 5.70 -20.01 -0.69
C GLU A 17 5.08 -19.98 0.71
N LYS A 18 5.91 -19.81 1.76
CA LYS A 18 5.41 -19.66 3.14
C LYS A 18 4.43 -18.49 3.26
N PHE A 19 4.80 -17.32 2.73
CA PHE A 19 3.94 -16.14 2.75
C PHE A 19 2.82 -16.22 1.69
N GLN A 20 2.92 -17.09 0.68
CA GLN A 20 1.83 -17.26 -0.28
C GLN A 20 0.71 -18.15 0.26
N ARG A 21 1.07 -19.26 0.92
CA ARG A 21 0.14 -20.36 1.18
C ARG A 21 -0.15 -20.63 2.66
N ASP A 22 0.79 -20.36 3.56
CA ASP A 22 0.61 -20.70 4.97
C ASP A 22 -0.55 -19.88 5.56
N PRO A 23 -1.59 -20.53 6.12
CA PRO A 23 -2.78 -19.84 6.63
C PRO A 23 -2.47 -18.85 7.75
N HIS A 24 -1.34 -18.99 8.46
CA HIS A 24 -0.94 -18.09 9.54
C HIS A 24 -0.16 -16.88 9.04
N TRP A 25 0.43 -16.94 7.84
CA TRP A 25 1.35 -15.92 7.34
C TRP A 25 0.84 -15.20 6.10
N ARG A 26 -0.04 -15.83 5.31
CA ARG A 26 -0.46 -15.32 3.99
C ARG A 26 -1.21 -13.99 3.97
N ASP A 27 -1.69 -13.57 5.12
CA ASP A 27 -2.41 -12.31 5.30
C ASP A 27 -1.61 -11.26 6.09
N ASN A 28 -0.37 -11.59 6.49
CA ASN A 28 0.56 -10.66 7.11
C ASN A 28 1.37 -9.94 6.03
N LEU A 29 0.90 -8.77 5.60
CA LEU A 29 1.59 -7.98 4.58
C LEU A 29 2.93 -7.46 5.09
N LEU A 30 3.93 -7.56 4.21
CA LEU A 30 5.29 -7.07 4.44
C LEU A 30 5.58 -5.88 3.53
N PHE A 31 6.38 -4.95 4.05
CA PHE A 31 6.88 -3.80 3.30
C PHE A 31 8.37 -3.98 3.07
N TYR A 32 8.71 -4.17 1.81
CA TYR A 32 10.07 -4.43 1.38
C TYR A 32 10.79 -3.14 1.00
N GLU A 33 12.11 -3.17 0.98
CA GLU A 33 12.96 -2.05 0.58
C GLU A 33 12.74 -1.65 -0.88
N TYR A 34 12.58 -2.64 -1.77
CA TYR A 34 12.32 -2.44 -3.19
C TYR A 34 11.24 -3.40 -3.69
N PHE A 35 10.60 -3.04 -4.81
CA PHE A 35 9.71 -3.92 -5.55
C PHE A 35 10.27 -4.13 -6.96
N HIS A 36 10.31 -5.38 -7.42
CA HIS A 36 10.70 -5.71 -8.78
C HIS A 36 9.71 -5.09 -9.78
N GLY A 37 10.20 -4.35 -10.78
CA GLY A 37 9.34 -3.62 -11.74
C GLY A 37 8.39 -4.53 -12.53
N ASP A 38 8.89 -5.69 -12.99
CA ASP A 38 8.09 -6.56 -13.85
C ASP A 38 7.03 -7.37 -13.11
N ASN A 39 7.32 -7.86 -11.91
CA ASN A 39 6.47 -8.83 -11.21
C ASN A 39 6.05 -8.39 -9.80
N GLY A 40 6.48 -7.22 -9.32
CA GLY A 40 6.10 -6.67 -8.03
C GLY A 40 6.64 -7.41 -6.80
N ALA A 41 7.60 -8.34 -6.95
CA ALA A 41 8.21 -9.05 -5.83
C ALA A 41 8.97 -8.10 -4.91
N GLY A 42 8.77 -8.26 -3.60
CA GLY A 42 9.53 -7.54 -2.58
C GLY A 42 10.97 -8.03 -2.47
N ILE A 43 11.93 -7.11 -2.43
CA ILE A 43 13.37 -7.37 -2.39
C ILE A 43 14.01 -6.54 -1.26
N GLY A 44 14.99 -7.10 -0.57
CA GLY A 44 15.70 -6.44 0.53
C GLY A 44 15.02 -6.66 1.88
N ALA A 45 15.21 -5.71 2.81
CA ALA A 45 14.63 -5.81 4.15
C ALA A 45 13.09 -5.85 4.09
N SER A 46 12.47 -6.90 4.63
CA SER A 46 11.01 -7.15 4.54
C SER A 46 10.17 -6.43 5.61
N HIS A 47 10.83 -5.79 6.57
CA HIS A 47 10.23 -4.96 7.62
C HIS A 47 10.68 -3.51 7.49
N GLN A 48 10.78 -2.99 6.26
CA GLN A 48 11.08 -1.58 6.07
C GLN A 48 9.77 -0.79 6.17
N THR A 49 9.43 -0.33 7.37
CA THR A 49 8.31 0.60 7.61
C THR A 49 8.72 2.07 7.49
N GLY A 50 9.82 2.35 6.78
CA GLY A 50 10.32 3.68 6.47
C GLY A 50 9.57 4.31 5.29
N TRP A 51 10.30 4.79 4.28
CA TRP A 51 9.72 5.49 3.13
C TRP A 51 8.68 4.66 2.35
N THR A 52 8.82 3.33 2.28
CA THR A 52 7.84 2.46 1.61
C THR A 52 6.51 2.33 2.36
N GLY A 53 6.48 2.63 3.66
CA GLY A 53 5.23 2.73 4.44
C GLY A 53 4.29 3.83 3.93
N VAL A 54 4.81 4.83 3.22
CA VAL A 54 4.02 5.90 2.59
C VAL A 54 2.99 5.35 1.60
N ILE A 55 3.22 4.17 1.00
CA ILE A 55 2.29 3.52 0.08
C ILE A 55 0.90 3.35 0.71
N ALA A 56 0.80 3.01 1.99
CA ALA A 56 -0.49 2.86 2.66
C ALA A 56 -1.28 4.18 2.65
N GLY A 57 -0.61 5.29 2.94
CA GLY A 57 -1.21 6.63 2.88
C GLY A 57 -1.60 7.03 1.46
N LEU A 58 -0.78 6.70 0.45
CA LEU A 58 -1.12 6.98 -0.94
C LEU A 58 -2.36 6.20 -1.38
N ILE A 59 -2.45 4.91 -1.05
CA ILE A 59 -3.64 4.09 -1.34
C ILE A 59 -4.89 4.72 -0.71
N ASP A 60 -4.80 5.17 0.55
CA ASP A 60 -5.92 5.80 1.24
C ASP A 60 -6.35 7.13 0.58
N ILE A 61 -5.37 8.00 0.28
CA ILE A 61 -5.62 9.29 -0.37
C ILE A 61 -6.27 9.08 -1.73
N PHE A 62 -5.68 8.25 -2.61
CA PHE A 62 -6.22 8.04 -3.95
C PHE A 62 -7.51 7.22 -3.96
N GLY A 63 -7.80 6.47 -2.89
CA GLY A 63 -9.08 5.78 -2.73
C GLY A 63 -10.23 6.69 -2.29
N LYS A 64 -9.93 7.81 -1.64
CA LYS A 64 -10.94 8.73 -1.05
C LYS A 64 -11.06 10.08 -1.75
N LEU A 65 -10.01 10.50 -2.45
CA LEU A 65 -9.89 11.85 -2.97
C LEU A 65 -9.94 11.84 -4.49
N ASP A 66 -10.91 12.53 -5.07
CA ASP A 66 -10.93 12.86 -6.49
C ASP A 66 -10.34 14.25 -6.77
N ALA A 67 -10.08 14.52 -8.04
CA ALA A 67 -9.44 15.76 -8.47
C ALA A 67 -10.30 16.99 -8.14
N GLU A 68 -11.62 16.89 -8.23
CA GLU A 68 -12.52 18.02 -7.95
C GLU A 68 -12.51 18.38 -6.46
N THR A 69 -12.60 17.37 -5.59
CA THR A 69 -12.54 17.51 -4.14
C THR A 69 -11.20 18.11 -3.70
N PHE A 70 -10.10 17.66 -4.32
CA PHE A 70 -8.78 18.23 -4.05
C PHE A 70 -8.67 19.69 -4.51
N LEU A 71 -9.17 20.03 -5.70
CA LEU A 71 -9.14 21.41 -6.20
C LEU A 71 -9.95 22.36 -5.32
N ARG A 72 -11.08 21.90 -4.77
CA ARG A 72 -11.92 22.70 -3.87
C ARG A 72 -11.33 22.86 -2.48
N GLY A 73 -10.82 21.78 -1.87
CA GLY A 73 -10.38 21.78 -0.47
C GLY A 73 -8.86 21.87 -0.24
N GLY A 74 -8.07 21.87 -1.31
CA GLY A 74 -6.61 21.89 -1.27
C GLY A 74 -6.02 20.79 -0.39
N ARG A 75 -4.91 21.10 0.30
CA ARG A 75 -4.26 20.15 1.23
C ARG A 75 -5.16 19.75 2.42
N GLY A 76 -6.16 20.54 2.77
CA GLY A 76 -7.10 20.24 3.86
C GLY A 76 -7.98 19.02 3.56
N ALA A 77 -8.33 18.83 2.29
CA ALA A 77 -9.14 17.70 1.82
C ALA A 77 -8.45 16.34 2.01
N VAL A 78 -7.11 16.32 1.97
CA VAL A 78 -6.31 15.09 2.11
C VAL A 78 -6.38 14.51 3.53
N PHE A 79 -6.55 15.37 4.55
CA PHE A 79 -6.46 14.97 5.95
C PHE A 79 -7.78 15.13 6.73
N GLY A 80 -8.90 15.44 6.05
CA GLY A 80 -10.22 15.51 6.65
C GLY A 80 -10.30 16.47 7.86
N ARG A 81 -9.51 17.55 7.87
CA ARG A 81 -9.60 18.54 8.94
C ARG A 81 -10.77 19.47 8.64
N GLU A 82 -11.77 19.51 9.51
CA GLU A 82 -12.76 20.59 9.52
C GLU A 82 -12.00 21.91 9.65
N ILE A 83 -12.27 22.85 8.74
CA ILE A 83 -11.82 24.22 8.89
C ILE A 83 -12.72 24.81 9.98
N GLU A 84 -12.20 24.86 11.21
CA GLU A 84 -12.81 25.67 12.26
C GLU A 84 -12.82 27.11 11.76
N THR A 85 -14.02 27.60 11.43
CA THR A 85 -14.24 28.98 11.03
C THR A 85 -14.21 29.79 12.32
N ALA A 86 -13.23 30.68 12.42
CA ALA A 86 -13.08 31.63 13.53
C ALA A 86 -14.23 32.65 13.56
#